data_AF-A0A2E5X5C2-F1
#
_entry.id   AF-A0A2E5X5C2-F1
#
_cell.length_a   1.000
_cell.length_b   1.000
_cell.length_c   1.000
_cell.angle_alpha   90.00
_cell.angle_beta   90.00
_cell.angle_gamma   90.00
#
_symmetry.space_group_name_H-M   'P 1'
#
loop_
_entity.id
_entity.type
_entity.pdbx_description
1 polymer ?
#
loop_
_entity_poly.entity_id
_entity_poly.type
_entity_poly.pdbx_seq_one_letter_code
_entity_poly.pdbx_strand_id
1 'polypeptide(L)'
;MVPPGDASPGGDAGARLRLRELSAPGVGALSIMELTGEGAQARLEALSGGRSLVGGGPHLVTLKRGADTLDEALVVIHDPGHLELHLHGSPAVVEAVARELGGIQPEPAPTSLEEAALADLRQASCEAAARILLDQADGALGRALAELEGKSRKRQLAGLRQLLAAGRRAARVLRPVTVVLAGPVNAGKSTLFNTLLGEDRALVHRQGGTTRDALGEAALFGEWPVQLVDTAGLGEIARPGGGGGGGGGGPGGGGG
;
A
#
# COMPACT_ATOMS: atom_id res chain seq x y z
N MET A 1 43.93 3.99 -44.25
CA MET A 1 43.89 5.38 -43.74
C MET A 1 42.46 5.69 -43.34
N VAL A 2 42.17 5.51 -42.05
CA VAL A 2 40.93 5.83 -41.34
C VAL A 2 41.41 6.54 -40.06
N PRO A 3 40.83 7.67 -39.65
CA PRO A 3 41.41 8.47 -38.56
C PRO A 3 41.21 7.80 -37.19
N PRO A 4 42.06 8.12 -36.19
CA PRO A 4 41.90 7.63 -34.83
C PRO A 4 40.77 8.39 -34.13
N GLY A 5 39.80 7.66 -33.59
CA GLY A 5 38.75 8.20 -32.73
C GLY A 5 39.21 8.18 -31.28
N ASP A 6 39.30 9.37 -30.70
CA ASP A 6 39.63 9.66 -29.31
C ASP A 6 38.67 9.02 -28.29
N ALA A 7 39.28 8.65 -27.17
CA ALA A 7 38.82 8.71 -25.78
C ALA A 7 37.37 8.29 -25.40
N SER A 8 37.33 7.26 -24.55
CA SER A 8 36.22 6.87 -23.67
C SER A 8 35.64 8.02 -22.84
N PRO A 9 34.46 7.80 -22.22
CA PRO A 9 34.49 7.46 -20.79
C PRO A 9 33.74 6.14 -20.56
N GLY A 10 34.37 5.14 -19.93
CA GLY A 10 34.19 4.92 -18.48
C GLY A 10 32.88 4.13 -18.28
N GLY A 11 32.92 2.81 -18.22
CA GLY A 11 33.34 2.12 -17.01
C GLY A 11 32.10 1.84 -16.16
N ASP A 12 31.48 0.68 -16.41
CA ASP A 12 30.43 0.05 -15.61
C ASP A 12 30.96 -0.24 -14.19
N ALA A 13 30.50 0.50 -13.17
CA ALA A 13 30.75 0.21 -11.74
C ALA A 13 29.88 1.09 -10.81
N GLY A 14 28.84 0.50 -10.23
CA GLY A 14 28.06 1.12 -9.15
C GLY A 14 26.68 0.48 -9.01
N ALA A 15 26.63 -0.76 -8.54
CA ALA A 15 25.35 -1.39 -8.19
C ALA A 15 24.63 -0.52 -7.16
N ARG A 16 23.55 0.16 -7.57
CA ARG A 16 22.75 1.01 -6.68
C ARG A 16 22.10 0.13 -5.61
N LEU A 17 22.26 0.52 -4.34
CA LEU A 17 21.49 -0.06 -3.24
C LEU A 17 20.00 0.03 -3.56
N ARG A 18 19.27 -1.04 -3.25
CA ARG A 18 17.84 -1.16 -3.40
C ARG A 18 17.18 -1.49 -2.06
N LEU A 19 16.38 -0.56 -1.56
CA LEU A 19 15.53 -0.68 -0.40
C LEU A 19 14.07 -0.86 -0.82
N ARG A 20 13.43 -1.90 -0.30
CA ARG A 20 12.00 -2.18 -0.47
C ARG A 20 11.34 -2.31 0.89
N GLU A 21 10.07 -1.94 0.98
CA GLU A 21 9.24 -2.28 2.14
C GLU A 21 8.50 -3.58 1.81
N LEU A 22 8.70 -4.61 2.64
CA LEU A 22 8.05 -5.90 2.50
C LEU A 22 6.69 -5.94 3.19
N SER A 23 6.53 -5.16 4.26
CA SER A 23 5.24 -4.93 4.91
C SER A 23 4.35 -3.98 4.12
N ALA A 24 3.04 -4.05 4.36
CA ALA A 24 2.12 -3.04 3.85
C ALA A 24 2.45 -1.68 4.50
N PRO A 25 2.55 -0.59 3.72
CA PRO A 25 2.86 0.73 4.26
C PRO A 25 1.74 1.22 5.19
N GLY A 26 2.07 1.72 6.38
CA GLY A 26 1.06 2.20 7.34
C GLY A 26 1.55 2.26 8.78
N VAL A 27 0.60 2.50 9.70
CA VAL A 27 0.82 2.41 11.16
C VAL A 27 0.65 0.95 11.57
N GLY A 28 1.77 0.28 11.79
CA GLY A 28 1.85 -1.08 12.32
C GLY A 28 2.67 -1.13 13.60
N ALA A 29 2.66 -2.28 14.28
CA ALA A 29 3.62 -2.52 15.36
C ALA A 29 5.05 -2.59 14.81
N LEU A 30 5.21 -3.17 13.61
CA LEU A 30 6.48 -3.35 12.94
C LEU A 30 6.38 -3.02 11.44
N SER A 31 7.49 -2.58 10.86
CA SER A 31 7.71 -2.45 9.43
C SER A 31 8.92 -3.30 9.04
N ILE A 32 8.79 -4.08 7.97
CA ILE A 32 9.87 -4.94 7.47
C ILE A 32 10.38 -4.38 6.16
N MET A 33 11.68 -4.16 6.06
CA MET A 33 12.34 -3.63 4.88
C MET A 33 13.43 -4.58 4.38
N GLU A 34 13.56 -4.71 3.08
CA GLU A 34 14.62 -5.45 2.41
C GLU A 34 15.62 -4.45 1.82
N LEU A 35 16.89 -4.54 2.21
CA LEU A 35 17.98 -3.77 1.63
C LEU A 35 18.92 -4.71 0.88
N THR A 36 19.03 -4.52 -0.43
CA THR A 36 19.86 -5.32 -1.33
C THR A 36 20.86 -4.46 -2.10
N GLY A 37 21.98 -5.06 -2.50
CA GLY A 37 22.98 -4.41 -3.36
C GLY A 37 24.37 -4.35 -2.73
N GLU A 38 25.35 -4.02 -3.56
CA GLU A 38 26.74 -3.92 -3.13
C GLU A 38 26.91 -2.82 -2.07
N GLY A 39 27.54 -3.17 -0.94
CA GLY A 39 27.74 -2.23 0.17
C GLY A 39 26.52 -2.04 1.08
N ALA A 40 25.47 -2.88 0.95
CA ALA A 40 24.28 -2.82 1.80
C ALA A 40 24.65 -2.91 3.29
N GLN A 41 25.49 -3.88 3.65
CA GLN A 41 25.97 -4.04 5.03
C GLN A 41 26.75 -2.81 5.50
N ALA A 42 27.71 -2.33 4.70
CA ALA A 42 28.51 -1.16 5.06
C ALA A 42 27.64 0.10 5.29
N ARG A 43 26.57 0.27 4.49
CA ARG A 43 25.61 1.35 4.66
C ARG A 43 24.87 1.25 5.99
N LEU A 44 24.43 0.04 6.34
CA LEU A 44 23.76 -0.21 7.61
C LEU A 44 24.71 -0.01 8.81
N GLU A 45 25.95 -0.49 8.73
CA GLU A 45 26.97 -0.30 9.77
C GLU A 45 27.20 1.19 10.05
N ALA A 46 27.27 2.02 9.00
CA ALA A 46 27.36 3.47 9.13
C ALA A 46 26.14 4.07 9.85
N LEU A 47 24.93 3.60 9.53
CA LEU A 47 23.68 4.02 10.20
C LEU A 47 23.59 3.50 11.65
N SER A 48 24.32 2.44 11.97
CA SER A 48 24.38 1.81 13.30
C SER A 48 25.46 2.42 14.21
N GLY A 49 25.93 3.63 13.90
CA GLY A 49 27.03 4.28 14.64
C GLY A 49 28.41 3.66 14.39
N GLY A 50 28.61 3.01 13.23
CA GLY A 50 29.88 2.38 12.85
C GLY A 50 30.14 1.02 13.48
N ARG A 51 29.13 0.42 14.14
CA ARG A 51 29.23 -0.94 14.67
C ARG A 51 29.39 -1.93 13.51
N SER A 52 30.45 -2.73 13.52
CA SER A 52 30.63 -3.82 12.57
C SER A 52 29.65 -4.95 12.85
N LEU A 53 28.97 -5.43 11.80
CA LEU A 53 27.97 -6.49 11.85
C LEU A 53 28.56 -7.75 11.22
N VAL A 54 29.38 -8.47 11.98
CA VAL A 54 30.10 -9.65 11.45
C VAL A 54 29.21 -10.89 11.56
N GLY A 55 29.14 -11.65 10.46
CA GLY A 55 28.41 -12.92 10.39
C GLY A 55 26.94 -12.77 10.02
N GLY A 56 26.39 -13.82 9.41
CA GLY A 56 24.97 -13.88 9.05
C GLY A 56 24.06 -14.06 10.27
N GLY A 57 22.76 -13.84 10.08
CA GLY A 57 21.73 -13.99 11.11
C GLY A 57 21.33 -12.68 11.79
N PRO A 58 20.66 -12.76 12.96
CA PRO A 58 20.01 -11.62 13.61
C PRO A 58 20.97 -10.77 14.44
N HIS A 59 20.84 -9.44 14.32
CA HIS A 59 21.57 -8.43 15.07
C HIS A 59 20.60 -7.35 15.57
N LEU A 60 20.57 -7.10 16.87
CA LEU A 60 19.87 -5.93 17.41
C LEU A 60 20.78 -4.70 17.28
N VAL A 61 20.31 -3.65 16.61
CA VAL A 61 21.08 -2.43 16.34
C VAL A 61 20.29 -1.17 16.69
N THR A 62 21.00 -0.11 17.09
CA THR A 62 20.42 1.22 17.24
C THR A 62 20.76 2.03 16.01
N LEU A 63 19.75 2.36 15.21
CA LEU A 63 19.88 3.20 14.02
C LEU A 63 19.93 4.67 14.46
N LYS A 64 20.88 5.43 13.92
CA LYS A 64 21.14 6.81 14.35
C LYS A 64 21.36 7.74 13.16
N ARG A 65 20.89 8.98 13.30
CA ARG A 65 21.24 10.09 12.41
C ARG A 65 21.98 11.15 13.22
N GLY A 66 23.31 11.16 13.09
CA GLY A 66 24.16 11.98 13.96
C GLY A 66 23.99 11.57 15.42
N ALA A 67 23.50 12.49 16.26
CA ALA A 67 23.24 12.24 17.67
C ALA A 67 21.83 11.66 17.94
N ASP A 68 20.91 11.75 16.98
CA ASP A 68 19.52 11.33 17.16
C ASP A 68 19.39 9.82 16.95
N THR A 69 18.70 9.13 17.86
CA THR A 69 18.26 7.75 17.63
C THR A 69 17.03 7.75 16.73
N LEU A 70 17.12 7.04 15.61
CA LEU A 70 16.02 6.82 14.69
C LEU A 70 15.15 5.65 15.14
N ASP A 71 15.78 4.53 15.48
CA ASP A 71 15.09 3.32 15.89
C ASP A 71 16.01 2.32 16.62
N GLU A 72 15.42 1.41 17.39
CA GLU A 72 16.04 0.14 17.80
C GLU A 72 15.47 -0.97 16.92
N ALA A 73 16.30 -1.49 16.02
CA ALA A 73 15.89 -2.40 14.96
C ALA A 73 16.54 -3.77 15.10
N LEU A 74 15.78 -4.82 14.77
CA LEU A 74 16.34 -6.14 14.50
C LEU A 74 16.73 -6.20 13.03
N VAL A 75 17.97 -6.57 12.74
CA VAL A 75 18.47 -6.76 11.38
C VAL A 75 18.85 -8.21 11.20
N VAL A 76 18.34 -8.84 10.14
CA VAL A 76 18.79 -10.16 9.70
C VAL A 76 19.71 -10.00 8.51
N ILE A 77 20.93 -10.50 8.64
CA ILE A 77 21.91 -10.53 7.54
C ILE A 77 21.83 -11.89 6.86
N HIS A 78 21.31 -11.93 5.63
CA HIS A 78 21.36 -13.14 4.81
C HIS A 78 22.75 -13.30 4.18
N ASP A 79 23.26 -12.21 3.61
CA ASP A 79 24.62 -12.04 3.13
C ASP A 79 24.99 -10.54 3.09
N PRO A 80 26.25 -10.14 2.87
CA PRO A 80 26.67 -8.73 2.90
C PRO A 80 25.94 -7.79 1.92
N GLY A 81 25.29 -8.36 0.89
CA GLY A 81 24.49 -7.65 -0.10
C GLY A 81 22.98 -7.82 0.06
N HIS A 82 22.50 -8.51 1.11
CA HIS A 82 21.07 -8.76 1.35
C HIS A 82 20.75 -8.79 2.85
N LEU A 83 19.98 -7.80 3.28
CA LEU A 83 19.62 -7.54 4.66
C LEU A 83 18.10 -7.37 4.79
N GLU A 84 17.53 -7.88 5.88
CA GLU A 84 16.15 -7.62 6.29
C GLU A 84 16.17 -6.77 7.59
N LEU A 85 15.46 -5.65 7.59
CA LEU A 85 15.38 -4.72 8.71
C LEU A 85 13.96 -4.73 9.27
N HIS A 86 13.83 -4.97 10.57
CA HIS A 86 12.58 -4.94 11.30
C HIS A 86 12.58 -3.70 12.19
N LEU A 87 11.80 -2.70 11.77
CA LEU A 87 11.66 -1.40 12.40
C LEU A 87 10.35 -1.32 13.18
N HIS A 88 10.22 -0.34 14.07
CA HIS A 88 8.91 0.06 14.58
C HIS A 88 8.04 0.57 13.41
N GLY A 89 6.79 0.14 13.35
CA GLY A 89 5.87 0.46 12.24
C GLY A 89 5.30 1.88 12.26
N SER A 90 6.03 2.85 12.82
CA SER A 90 5.68 4.28 12.75
C SER A 90 6.07 4.84 11.38
N PRO A 91 5.16 5.45 10.61
CA PRO A 91 5.48 6.01 9.30
C PRO A 91 6.65 7.01 9.33
N ALA A 92 6.78 7.79 10.41
CA ALA A 92 7.86 8.75 10.58
C ALA A 92 9.23 8.07 10.77
N VAL A 93 9.27 6.92 11.45
CA VAL A 93 10.48 6.12 11.65
C VAL A 93 10.89 5.48 10.32
N VAL A 94 9.93 4.83 9.64
CA VAL A 94 10.14 4.17 8.35
C VAL A 94 10.67 5.18 7.32
N GLU A 95 10.05 6.36 7.21
CA GLU A 95 10.48 7.39 6.26
C GLU A 95 11.89 7.93 6.61
N ALA A 96 12.19 8.11 7.89
CA ALA A 96 13.50 8.59 8.32
C ALA A 96 14.61 7.57 8.01
N VAL A 97 14.40 6.29 8.31
CA VAL A 97 15.35 5.22 8.01
C VAL A 97 15.49 5.04 6.49
N ALA A 98 14.39 5.04 5.75
CA ALA A 98 14.39 4.93 4.30
C ALA A 98 15.25 6.02 3.65
N ARG A 99 15.13 7.26 4.13
CA ARG A 99 15.90 8.40 3.61
C ARG A 99 17.40 8.20 3.77
N GLU A 100 17.85 7.66 4.89
CA GLU A 100 19.26 7.37 5.14
C GLU A 100 19.79 6.18 4.31
N LEU A 101 18.90 5.25 3.94
CA LEU A 101 19.25 4.06 3.15
C LEU A 101 19.09 4.25 1.63
N GLY A 102 18.87 5.48 1.16
CA GLY A 102 18.80 5.80 -0.28
C GLY A 102 17.40 5.87 -0.87
N GLY A 103 16.38 5.88 0.00
CA GLY A 103 14.96 5.92 -0.34
C GLY A 103 14.41 4.55 -0.70
N ILE A 104 13.11 4.35 -0.50
CA ILE A 104 12.41 3.15 -1.00
C ILE A 104 12.28 3.28 -2.52
N GLN A 105 12.79 2.31 -3.26
CA GLN A 105 12.55 2.29 -4.70
C GLN A 105 11.16 1.72 -4.98
N PRO A 106 10.44 2.26 -5.98
CA PRO A 106 9.19 1.67 -6.40
C PRO A 106 9.43 0.23 -6.86
N GLU A 107 8.54 -0.66 -6.44
CA GLU A 107 8.45 -2.00 -7.04
C GLU A 107 8.38 -1.84 -8.56
N PRO A 108 9.18 -2.60 -9.33
CA PRO A 108 9.02 -2.63 -10.78
C PRO A 108 7.59 -3.06 -11.10
N ALA A 109 7.02 -2.47 -12.15
CA ALA A 109 5.68 -2.86 -12.59
C ALA A 109 5.67 -4.37 -12.88
N PRO A 110 4.65 -5.10 -12.40
CA PRO A 110 4.56 -6.54 -12.63
C PRO A 110 4.52 -6.81 -14.14
N THR A 111 5.26 -7.83 -14.56
CA THR A 111 5.37 -8.23 -15.96
C THR A 111 4.40 -9.36 -16.33
N SER A 112 3.78 -9.98 -15.33
CA SER A 112 2.78 -11.04 -15.47
C SER A 112 1.57 -10.79 -14.56
N LEU A 113 0.48 -11.53 -14.80
CA LEU A 113 -0.71 -11.47 -13.94
C LEU A 113 -0.43 -12.09 -12.57
N GLU A 114 0.42 -13.12 -12.53
CA GLU A 114 0.88 -13.80 -11.34
C GLU A 114 1.70 -12.84 -10.45
N GLU A 115 2.64 -12.10 -11.02
CA GLU A 115 3.41 -11.07 -10.32
C GLU A 115 2.50 -9.94 -9.82
N ALA A 116 1.52 -9.52 -10.63
CA ALA A 116 0.56 -8.50 -10.23
C ALA A 116 -0.29 -8.96 -9.04
N ALA A 117 -0.73 -10.22 -9.05
CA ALA A 117 -1.49 -10.79 -7.94
C ALA A 117 -0.67 -10.89 -6.65
N LEU A 118 0.62 -11.25 -6.74
CA LEU A 118 1.52 -11.29 -5.59
C LEU A 118 1.79 -9.88 -5.03
N ALA A 119 1.92 -8.87 -5.90
CA ALA A 119 2.06 -7.49 -5.47
C ALA A 119 0.79 -7.00 -4.73
N ASP A 120 -0.39 -7.29 -5.28
CA ASP A 120 -1.68 -6.93 -4.68
C ASP A 120 -1.94 -7.69 -3.36
N LEU A 121 -1.39 -8.90 -3.20
CA LEU A 121 -1.59 -9.74 -2.00
C LEU A 121 -1.16 -9.04 -0.72
N ARG A 122 -0.09 -8.23 -0.77
CA ARG A 122 0.38 -7.44 0.38
C ARG A 122 -0.66 -6.44 0.89
N GLN A 123 -1.60 -6.03 0.03
CA GLN A 123 -2.66 -5.08 0.32
C GLN A 123 -4.02 -5.76 0.48
N ALA A 124 -4.06 -7.10 0.58
CA ALA A 124 -5.31 -7.84 0.71
C ALA A 124 -6.08 -7.40 1.97
N SER A 125 -7.26 -6.83 1.75
CA SER A 125 -8.08 -6.25 2.82
C SER A 125 -8.83 -7.29 3.67
N CYS A 126 -8.92 -8.54 3.22
CA CYS A 126 -9.58 -9.62 3.95
C CYS A 126 -9.06 -10.99 3.47
N GLU A 127 -9.39 -12.05 4.21
CA GLU A 127 -9.02 -13.43 3.86
C GLU A 127 -9.51 -13.83 2.47
N ALA A 128 -10.74 -13.46 2.10
CA ALA A 128 -11.30 -13.77 0.78
C ALA A 128 -10.48 -13.10 -0.35
N ALA A 129 -10.02 -11.87 -0.14
CA ALA A 129 -9.14 -11.18 -1.09
C ALA A 129 -7.78 -11.90 -1.19
N ALA A 130 -7.19 -12.27 -0.05
CA ALA A 130 -5.92 -12.96 -0.01
C ALA A 130 -5.96 -14.31 -0.73
N ARG A 131 -7.02 -15.11 -0.49
CA ARG A 131 -7.22 -16.41 -1.17
C ARG A 131 -7.33 -16.25 -2.69
N ILE A 132 -8.11 -15.28 -3.16
CA ILE A 132 -8.24 -15.01 -4.59
C ILE A 132 -6.89 -14.64 -5.20
N LEU A 133 -6.13 -13.75 -4.54
CA LEU A 133 -4.83 -13.29 -5.03
C LEU A 133 -3.78 -14.40 -5.00
N LEU A 134 -3.78 -15.25 -3.99
CA LEU A 134 -2.92 -16.45 -3.94
C LEU A 134 -3.23 -17.41 -5.09
N ASP A 135 -4.51 -17.72 -5.33
CA ASP A 135 -4.90 -18.57 -6.46
C ASP A 135 -4.43 -17.97 -7.80
N GLN A 136 -4.53 -16.65 -7.96
CA GLN A 136 -4.06 -15.95 -9.16
C GLN A 136 -2.54 -15.95 -9.27
N ALA A 137 -1.81 -15.74 -8.17
CA ALA A 137 -0.35 -15.81 -8.13
C ALA A 137 0.15 -17.22 -8.52
N ASP A 138 -0.63 -18.25 -8.18
CA ASP A 138 -0.37 -19.62 -8.60
C ASP A 138 -0.79 -19.91 -10.06
N GLY A 139 -1.31 -18.95 -10.83
CA GLY A 139 -1.66 -19.11 -12.25
C GLY A 139 -3.05 -19.71 -12.51
N ALA A 140 -4.02 -19.52 -11.60
CA ALA A 140 -5.37 -20.05 -11.75
C ALA A 140 -6.07 -19.63 -13.05
N LEU A 141 -5.92 -18.37 -13.49
CA LEU A 141 -6.52 -17.92 -14.76
C LEU A 141 -5.91 -18.64 -15.96
N GLY A 142 -4.58 -18.78 -15.98
CA GLY A 142 -3.87 -19.50 -17.03
C GLY A 142 -4.34 -20.95 -17.15
N ARG A 143 -4.42 -21.68 -16.02
CA ARG A 143 -4.98 -23.04 -15.98
C ARG A 143 -6.40 -23.10 -16.49
N ALA A 144 -7.27 -22.18 -16.04
CA ALA A 144 -8.66 -22.17 -16.44
C ALA A 144 -8.84 -21.89 -17.94
N LEU A 145 -8.00 -21.06 -18.55
CA LEU A 145 -7.99 -20.81 -19.99
C LEU A 145 -7.47 -22.02 -20.77
N ALA A 146 -6.38 -22.64 -20.32
CA ALA A 146 -5.83 -23.85 -20.91
C ALA A 146 -6.85 -24.99 -20.92
N GLU A 147 -7.64 -25.15 -19.85
CA GLU A 147 -8.74 -26.12 -19.82
C GLU A 147 -9.81 -25.87 -20.89
N LEU A 148 -9.96 -24.65 -21.41
CA LEU A 148 -10.90 -24.35 -22.49
C LEU A 148 -10.32 -24.66 -23.88
N GLU A 149 -9.01 -24.83 -24.00
CA GLU A 149 -8.36 -25.21 -25.24
C GLU A 149 -8.83 -26.59 -25.70
N GLY A 150 -8.95 -26.79 -27.01
CA GLY A 150 -9.45 -28.04 -27.60
C GLY A 150 -10.95 -28.34 -27.37
N LYS A 151 -11.65 -27.60 -26.51
CA LYS A 151 -13.11 -27.73 -26.34
C LYS A 151 -13.85 -27.16 -27.56
N SER A 152 -15.04 -27.70 -27.83
CA SER A 152 -15.94 -27.13 -28.85
C SER A 152 -16.24 -25.65 -28.58
N ARG A 153 -16.41 -24.84 -29.63
CA ARG A 153 -16.73 -23.39 -29.51
C ARG A 153 -17.87 -23.08 -28.53
N LYS A 154 -18.93 -23.89 -28.50
CA LYS A 154 -20.06 -23.73 -27.56
C LYS A 154 -19.60 -23.86 -26.09
N ARG A 155 -18.74 -24.84 -25.79
CA ARG A 155 -18.19 -25.07 -24.45
C ARG A 155 -17.17 -24.00 -24.06
N GLN A 156 -16.32 -23.58 -24.99
CA GLN A 156 -15.40 -22.45 -24.77
C GLN A 156 -16.15 -21.18 -24.37
N LEU A 157 -17.20 -20.84 -25.13
CA LEU A 157 -18.01 -19.65 -24.85
C LEU A 157 -18.73 -19.74 -23.50
N ALA A 158 -19.23 -20.91 -23.12
CA ALA A 158 -19.81 -21.12 -21.80
C ALA A 158 -18.78 -20.95 -20.67
N GLY A 159 -17.59 -21.53 -20.82
CA GLY A 159 -16.50 -21.40 -19.85
C GLY A 159 -16.01 -19.96 -19.70
N LEU A 160 -15.78 -19.26 -20.81
CA LEU A 160 -15.38 -17.84 -20.78
C LEU A 160 -16.41 -16.96 -20.06
N ARG A 161 -17.71 -17.23 -20.25
CA ARG A 161 -18.77 -16.51 -19.52
C ARG A 161 -18.74 -16.78 -18.01
N GLN A 162 -18.44 -18.02 -17.61
CA GLN A 162 -18.27 -18.36 -16.20
C GLN A 162 -17.06 -17.65 -15.59
N LEU A 163 -15.94 -17.62 -16.31
CA LEU A 163 -14.73 -16.89 -15.88
C LEU A 163 -15.00 -15.38 -15.75
N LEU A 164 -15.69 -14.76 -16.71
CA LEU A 164 -16.08 -13.35 -16.63
C LEU A 164 -17.01 -13.08 -15.43
N ALA A 165 -17.96 -13.97 -15.16
CA ALA A 165 -18.85 -13.84 -14.01
C ALA A 165 -18.10 -13.98 -12.68
N ALA A 166 -17.14 -14.91 -12.60
CA ALA A 166 -16.27 -15.08 -11.44
C ALA A 166 -15.36 -13.86 -11.22
N GLY A 167 -14.72 -13.37 -12.28
CA GLY A 167 -13.87 -12.18 -12.23
C GLY A 167 -14.61 -10.93 -11.75
N ARG A 168 -15.88 -10.74 -12.15
CA ARG A 168 -16.72 -9.63 -11.65
C ARG A 168 -16.97 -9.72 -10.14
N ARG A 169 -17.14 -10.92 -9.59
CA ARG A 169 -17.29 -11.12 -8.14
C ARG A 169 -15.97 -10.88 -7.42
N ALA A 170 -14.88 -11.46 -7.93
CA ALA A 170 -13.54 -11.24 -7.38
C ALA A 170 -13.19 -9.74 -7.33
N ALA A 171 -13.50 -8.98 -8.38
CA ALA A 171 -13.26 -7.55 -8.41
C ALA A 171 -13.96 -6.77 -7.28
N ARG A 172 -15.11 -7.24 -6.78
CA ARG A 172 -15.82 -6.62 -5.64
C ARG A 172 -15.19 -6.96 -4.29
N VAL A 173 -14.53 -8.10 -4.20
CA VAL A 173 -13.75 -8.49 -3.01
C VAL A 173 -12.42 -7.74 -2.99
N LEU A 174 -11.74 -7.64 -4.13
CA LEU A 174 -10.45 -6.93 -4.24
C LEU A 174 -10.61 -5.40 -4.18
N ARG A 175 -11.77 -4.87 -4.59
CA ARG A 175 -12.08 -3.43 -4.56
C ARG A 175 -13.35 -3.22 -3.75
N PRO A 176 -13.22 -3.02 -2.42
CA PRO A 176 -14.36 -2.87 -1.53
C PRO A 176 -15.28 -1.74 -2.00
N VAL A 177 -16.58 -1.99 -1.95
CA VAL A 177 -17.58 -0.99 -2.30
C VAL A 177 -17.81 -0.03 -1.13
N THR A 178 -18.02 1.24 -1.46
CA THR A 178 -18.43 2.25 -0.47
C THR A 178 -19.94 2.16 -0.24
N VAL A 179 -20.33 1.95 1.00
CA VAL A 179 -21.72 1.90 1.45
C VAL A 179 -21.97 3.14 2.31
N VAL A 180 -22.86 4.00 1.84
CA VAL A 180 -23.20 5.25 2.53
C VAL A 180 -24.51 5.09 3.28
N LEU A 181 -24.50 5.33 4.59
CA LEU A 181 -25.71 5.39 5.41
C LEU A 181 -26.29 6.80 5.31
N ALA A 182 -27.29 6.97 4.45
CA ALA A 182 -27.98 8.23 4.22
C ALA A 182 -29.39 8.24 4.84
N GLY A 183 -29.80 9.40 5.36
CA GLY A 183 -31.15 9.58 5.93
C GLY A 183 -31.25 10.81 6.83
N PRO A 184 -32.47 11.12 7.33
CA PRO A 184 -32.73 12.28 8.18
C PRO A 184 -31.84 12.33 9.43
N VAL A 185 -31.57 13.53 9.93
CA VAL A 185 -30.92 13.72 11.24
C VAL A 185 -31.74 12.99 12.31
N ASN A 186 -31.08 12.27 13.22
CA ASN A 186 -31.69 11.41 14.25
C ASN A 186 -32.44 10.14 13.78
N ALA A 187 -32.30 9.72 12.51
CA ALA A 187 -32.86 8.45 12.03
C ALA A 187 -32.16 7.18 12.58
N GLY A 188 -31.32 7.30 13.61
CA GLY A 188 -30.56 6.17 14.16
C GLY A 188 -29.37 5.71 13.32
N LYS A 189 -28.93 6.49 12.33
CA LYS A 189 -27.82 6.13 11.42
C LYS A 189 -26.53 5.79 12.16
N SER A 190 -26.13 6.61 13.13
CA SER A 190 -24.90 6.39 13.89
C SER A 190 -25.02 5.20 14.86
N THR A 191 -26.22 4.90 15.34
CA THR A 191 -26.48 3.66 16.09
C THR A 191 -26.30 2.45 15.18
N LEU A 192 -26.92 2.45 13.99
CA LEU A 192 -26.76 1.38 13.00
C LEU A 192 -25.30 1.23 12.56
N PHE A 193 -24.60 2.34 12.29
CA PHE A 193 -23.18 2.36 11.94
C PHE A 193 -22.33 1.68 13.01
N ASN A 194 -22.51 2.05 14.29
CA ASN A 194 -21.76 1.46 15.39
C ASN A 194 -22.13 -0.02 15.62
N THR A 195 -23.40 -0.41 15.44
CA THR A 195 -23.80 -1.81 15.53
C THR A 195 -23.15 -2.65 14.42
N LEU A 196 -23.20 -2.19 13.17
CA LEU A 196 -22.58 -2.88 12.04
C LEU A 196 -21.05 -2.97 12.20
N LEU A 197 -20.40 -1.92 12.71
CA LEU A 197 -18.97 -1.96 13.00
C LEU A 197 -18.62 -2.84 14.22
N GLY A 198 -19.55 -3.02 15.16
CA GLY A 198 -19.34 -3.81 16.38
C GLY A 198 -19.43 -5.32 16.15
N GLU A 199 -20.28 -5.76 15.22
CA GLU A 199 -20.42 -7.17 14.87
C GLU A 199 -19.42 -7.62 13.78
N ASP A 200 -19.10 -6.74 12.83
CA ASP A 200 -18.33 -7.07 11.61
C ASP A 200 -16.96 -6.38 11.52
N ARG A 201 -16.37 -6.03 12.67
CA ARG A 201 -15.02 -5.46 12.78
C ARG A 201 -13.96 -6.49 12.40
N ALA A 202 -13.85 -6.77 11.10
CA ALA A 202 -12.60 -7.27 10.57
C ALA A 202 -11.55 -6.17 10.77
N LEU A 203 -10.39 -6.54 11.28
CA LEU A 203 -9.20 -5.67 11.36
C LEU A 203 -8.69 -5.39 9.94
N VAL A 204 -9.49 -4.69 9.13
CA VAL A 204 -9.18 -4.32 7.75
C VAL A 204 -8.36 -3.05 7.82
N HIS A 205 -7.05 -3.20 7.98
CA HIS A 205 -6.12 -2.08 7.88
C HIS A 205 -6.09 -1.59 6.42
N ARG A 206 -6.83 -0.52 6.12
CA ARG A 206 -6.46 0.41 5.05
C ARG A 206 -5.57 1.49 5.66
N GLN A 207 -4.27 1.40 5.45
CA GLN A 207 -3.37 2.54 5.53
C GLN A 207 -2.41 2.46 4.33
N GLY A 208 -1.96 3.54 3.72
CA GLY A 208 -2.42 4.93 3.73
C GLY A 208 -1.99 5.57 2.40
N GLY A 209 -2.81 6.47 1.84
CA GLY A 209 -2.43 7.15 0.61
C GLY A 209 -3.57 7.80 -0.18
N THR A 210 -4.34 8.69 0.44
CA THR A 210 -4.73 9.98 -0.16
C THR A 210 -5.52 10.80 0.87
N THR A 211 -5.01 11.99 1.20
CA THR A 211 -5.74 13.07 1.88
C THR A 211 -6.80 13.66 0.96
N ARG A 212 -8.02 13.10 1.01
CA ARG A 212 -9.32 13.76 0.78
C ARG A 212 -10.35 12.64 0.61
N ASP A 213 -11.52 12.84 1.20
CA ASP A 213 -12.76 12.09 0.96
C ASP A 213 -13.16 11.08 2.05
N ALA A 214 -14.18 11.50 2.82
CA ALA A 214 -15.05 10.77 3.73
C ALA A 214 -14.36 9.91 4.82
N LEU A 215 -14.55 10.31 6.09
CA LEU A 215 -14.35 9.48 7.29
C LEU A 215 -15.24 8.24 7.20
N GLY A 216 -14.77 7.22 6.49
CA GLY A 216 -15.38 5.90 6.41
C GLY A 216 -14.59 4.91 7.24
N GLU A 217 -15.29 3.93 7.79
CA GLU A 217 -14.72 2.79 8.50
C GLU A 217 -14.81 1.52 7.64
N ALA A 218 -13.76 0.72 7.64
CA ALA A 218 -13.75 -0.55 6.90
C ALA A 218 -14.51 -1.62 7.70
N ALA A 219 -15.33 -2.43 7.02
CA ALA A 219 -16.09 -3.51 7.62
C ALA A 219 -16.17 -4.72 6.69
N LEU A 220 -16.54 -5.87 7.24
CA LEU A 220 -16.64 -7.12 6.49
C LEU A 220 -18.02 -7.76 6.67
N PHE A 221 -18.86 -7.68 5.64
CA PHE A 221 -20.15 -8.39 5.64
C PHE A 221 -19.96 -9.81 5.11
N GLY A 222 -19.73 -10.76 6.02
CA GLY A 222 -19.39 -12.14 5.65
C GLY A 222 -18.00 -12.22 5.01
N GLU A 223 -17.91 -12.52 3.72
CA GLU A 223 -16.64 -12.49 2.96
C GLU A 223 -16.46 -11.18 2.16
N TRP A 224 -17.42 -10.25 2.24
CA TRP A 224 -17.46 -9.05 1.40
C TRP A 224 -16.91 -7.83 2.14
N PRO A 225 -15.71 -7.33 1.77
CA PRO A 225 -15.19 -6.12 2.36
C PRO A 225 -15.97 -4.90 1.83
N VAL A 226 -16.27 -3.98 2.72
CA VAL A 226 -16.96 -2.72 2.41
C VAL A 226 -16.31 -1.55 3.14
N GLN A 227 -16.52 -0.36 2.59
CA GLN A 227 -16.21 0.91 3.24
C GLN A 227 -17.52 1.54 3.71
N LEU A 228 -17.82 1.49 5.00
CA LEU A 228 -19.00 2.13 5.59
C LEU A 228 -18.73 3.62 5.82
N VAL A 229 -19.66 4.48 5.42
CA VAL A 229 -19.56 5.93 5.60
C VAL A 229 -20.84 6.44 6.26
N ASP A 230 -20.73 7.14 7.38
CA ASP A 230 -21.85 7.85 8.01
C ASP A 230 -21.99 9.26 7.41
N THR A 231 -23.18 9.58 6.91
CA THR A 231 -23.50 10.92 6.40
C THR A 231 -23.56 11.99 7.48
N ALA A 232 -23.68 11.61 8.76
CA ALA A 232 -23.64 12.59 9.85
C ALA A 232 -22.32 13.39 9.90
N GLY A 233 -21.21 12.80 9.42
CA GLY A 233 -19.91 13.48 9.27
C GLY A 233 -19.67 14.13 7.89
N LEU A 234 -20.53 13.87 6.89
CA LEU A 234 -20.42 14.46 5.54
C LEU A 234 -21.06 15.85 5.42
N GLY A 235 -21.74 16.32 6.48
CA GLY A 235 -22.37 17.65 6.53
C GLY A 235 -21.38 18.82 6.41
N GLU A 236 -20.08 18.58 6.53
CA GLU A 236 -19.02 19.60 6.41
C GLU A 236 -18.22 19.52 5.09
N ILE A 237 -18.58 18.64 4.14
CA ILE A 237 -18.01 18.73 2.79
C ILE A 237 -18.75 19.86 2.05
N ALA A 238 -18.29 21.08 2.33
CA ALA A 238 -18.74 22.30 1.69
C ALA A 238 -18.76 22.14 0.16
N ARG A 239 -19.88 22.56 -0.42
CA ARG A 239 -20.17 22.56 -1.85
C ARG A 239 -18.98 23.06 -2.67
N PRO A 240 -18.63 22.43 -3.81
CA PRO A 240 -17.65 22.99 -4.72
C PRO A 240 -18.27 24.19 -5.45
N GLY A 241 -17.62 25.36 -5.35
CA GLY A 241 -17.80 26.48 -6.29
C GLY A 241 -19.03 27.37 -6.07
N GLY A 242 -18.81 28.48 -5.38
CA GLY A 242 -19.70 29.64 -5.39
C GLY A 242 -18.87 30.93 -5.37
N GLY A 243 -17.93 31.07 -6.30
CA GLY A 243 -17.29 32.35 -6.56
C GLY A 243 -18.24 33.27 -7.32
N GLY A 244 -18.40 34.50 -6.85
CA GLY A 244 -18.88 35.60 -7.69
C GLY A 244 -19.80 36.59 -6.98
N GLY A 245 -19.29 37.82 -6.83
CA GLY A 245 -20.11 39.02 -7.03
C GLY A 245 -20.36 39.86 -5.77
N GLY A 246 -19.59 40.94 -5.66
CA GLY A 246 -19.73 41.97 -4.63
C GLY A 246 -20.97 42.86 -4.78
N GLY A 247 -21.05 43.85 -3.90
CA GLY A 247 -21.89 45.02 -4.12
C GLY A 247 -22.54 45.59 -2.86
N GLY A 248 -21.83 46.53 -2.22
CA GLY A 248 -22.35 47.87 -1.91
C GLY A 248 -23.51 48.05 -0.93
N GLY A 249 -23.28 48.94 0.04
CA GLY A 249 -24.31 49.89 0.48
C GLY A 249 -24.67 49.86 1.95
N GLY A 250 -23.98 50.67 2.76
CA GLY A 250 -24.65 51.37 3.88
C GLY A 250 -25.69 52.35 3.31
N PRO A 251 -26.71 52.74 4.07
CA PRO A 251 -26.50 53.88 4.98
C PRO A 251 -27.35 53.87 6.26
N GLY A 252 -26.96 54.74 7.21
CA GLY A 252 -27.90 55.64 7.88
C GLY A 252 -28.63 55.13 9.13
N GLY A 253 -28.21 55.63 10.30
CA GLY A 253 -28.97 55.57 11.54
C GLY A 253 -28.53 56.65 12.52
N GLY A 254 -28.92 57.90 12.25
CA GLY A 254 -28.93 58.99 13.22
C GLY A 254 -30.33 59.16 13.80
N GLY A 255 -30.40 59.45 15.10
CA GLY A 255 -31.65 59.77 15.81
C GLY A 255 -31.46 59.73 17.32
N GLY A 256 -31.02 60.86 17.87
CA GLY A 256 -31.50 61.35 19.17
C GLY A 256 -32.72 62.22 18.95
#